data_AF-A0A0P0N521-F1
#
_entry.id   AF-A0A0P0N521-F1
#
_cell.length_a   1.000
_cell.length_b   1.000
_cell.length_c   1.000
_cell.angle_alpha   90.00
_cell.angle_beta   90.00
_cell.angle_gamma   90.00
#
_symmetry.space_group_name_H-M   'P 1'
#
loop_
_entity.id
_entity.type
_entity.pdbx_description
1 polymer ?
#
loop_
_entity_poly.entity_id
_entity_poly.type
_entity_poly.pdbx_seq_one_letter_code
_entity_poly.pdbx_strand_id
1 'polypeptide(L)'
;MVHGHARGLGWPLLSTREPWARGAPVGYVLGPGGRRRAVLRAPVDLGHTGILGATGSGKSTTLKALARALARQGASVVILDWEGEHTDTADEALEPSELRASLLGAPDPREAAEALESLLAVLGESYQLSPLMHILLAKTLSTTRRRIHTVLRALEERAESVPARDVRNSIYALQRRLQALRPVLEFLKSGPGKKLDPAEPRPSRVYAVDLSGLPPRSRSLYAHAVAAHLQQHRRPGQDPLLYLAVEEAHNTTAPATPMEQLLLEARKKNTRLILVASHPAPHIHNLHTIIAHRQPGTEPAHRLAEQLAPRPEARTELATLLLNPQRTGSSKNSRSKTSTSRNHNTRLEAQSPAQSDAANIH
;
A
#
# COMPACT_ATOMS: atom_id res chain seq x y z
N MET A 1 -0.75 15.51 -8.68
CA MET A 1 -1.10 16.87 -9.19
C MET A 1 0.23 17.59 -9.43
N VAL A 2 0.58 17.93 -10.67
CA VAL A 2 1.88 18.58 -10.97
C VAL A 2 1.60 20.03 -11.38
N HIS A 3 2.02 20.98 -10.54
CA HIS A 3 1.98 22.41 -10.85
C HIS A 3 3.24 22.80 -11.61
N GLY A 4 3.09 23.16 -12.89
CA GLY A 4 4.19 23.57 -13.74
C GLY A 4 4.43 25.09 -13.65
N HIS A 5 5.34 25.53 -12.78
CA HIS A 5 6.07 26.78 -12.98
C HIS A 5 7.40 26.49 -13.69
N ALA A 6 7.32 26.10 -14.97
CA ALA A 6 8.46 25.67 -15.78
C ALA A 6 9.33 26.83 -16.33
N ARG A 7 9.41 27.97 -15.66
CA ARG A 7 10.34 29.05 -16.05
C ARG A 7 11.21 29.40 -14.85
N GLY A 8 12.29 28.64 -14.68
CA GLY A 8 13.32 28.88 -13.66
C GLY A 8 14.01 27.61 -13.14
N LEU A 9 13.34 26.46 -13.19
CA LEU A 9 13.77 25.26 -12.45
C LEU A 9 14.50 24.18 -13.29
N GLY A 10 14.76 24.42 -14.58
CA GLY A 10 15.45 23.44 -15.43
C GLY A 10 14.70 22.12 -15.66
N TRP A 11 13.40 22.05 -15.36
CA TRP A 11 12.57 20.90 -15.71
C TRP A 11 12.38 20.90 -17.23
N PRO A 12 12.60 19.76 -17.92
CA PRO A 12 12.40 19.70 -19.35
C PRO A 12 10.98 20.16 -19.69
N LEU A 13 10.88 21.08 -20.66
CA LEU A 13 9.62 21.42 -21.30
C LEU A 13 9.02 20.11 -21.82
N LEU A 14 7.87 19.73 -21.26
CA LEU A 14 7.13 18.51 -21.58
C LEU A 14 6.95 18.41 -23.10
N SER A 15 7.79 17.61 -23.76
CA SER A 15 7.74 17.38 -25.20
C SER A 15 6.67 16.34 -25.53
N THR A 16 5.85 16.61 -26.55
CA THR A 16 4.78 15.71 -27.01
C THR A 16 5.29 14.38 -27.59
N ARG A 17 6.61 14.18 -27.67
CA ARG A 17 7.24 12.94 -28.16
C ARG A 17 7.55 11.91 -27.08
N GLU A 18 7.34 12.24 -25.81
CA GLU A 18 7.70 11.37 -24.69
C GLU A 18 6.68 10.25 -24.38
N PRO A 19 7.07 9.15 -23.69
CA PRO A 19 6.21 7.99 -23.42
C PRO A 19 4.89 8.32 -22.73
N TRP A 20 4.86 9.37 -21.89
CA TRP A 20 3.63 9.84 -21.26
C TRP A 20 2.61 10.35 -22.29
N ALA A 21 3.00 10.80 -23.49
CA ALA A 21 2.03 11.21 -24.52
C ALA A 21 1.18 10.05 -25.07
N ARG A 22 1.64 8.79 -24.97
CA ARG A 22 0.93 7.59 -25.46
C ARG A 22 0.17 6.83 -24.36
N GLY A 23 0.15 7.38 -23.15
CA GLY A 23 -0.48 6.78 -21.99
C GLY A 23 -2.00 7.01 -21.90
N ALA A 24 -2.66 6.30 -20.99
CA ALA A 24 -4.07 6.52 -20.68
C ALA A 24 -4.19 7.78 -19.79
N PRO A 25 -5.21 8.62 -20.01
CA PRO A 25 -5.35 9.88 -19.28
C PRO A 25 -5.64 9.61 -17.80
N VAL A 26 -4.79 10.15 -16.92
CA VAL A 26 -4.91 10.01 -15.45
C VAL A 26 -5.13 11.35 -14.75
N GLY A 27 -4.98 12.48 -15.46
CA GLY A 27 -5.26 13.79 -14.90
C GLY A 27 -4.91 14.94 -15.83
N TYR A 28 -4.69 16.12 -15.26
CA TYR A 28 -4.32 17.32 -16.00
C TYR A 28 -3.12 18.01 -15.36
N VAL A 29 -2.27 18.61 -16.19
CA VAL A 29 -1.28 19.59 -15.76
C VAL A 29 -2.00 20.93 -15.61
N LEU A 30 -1.89 21.53 -14.43
CA LEU A 30 -2.52 22.82 -14.14
C LEU A 30 -1.52 23.95 -14.36
N GLY A 31 -1.94 24.97 -15.10
CA GLY A 31 -1.25 26.24 -15.21
C GLY A 31 -1.69 27.24 -14.11
N PRO A 32 -1.17 28.47 -14.18
CA PRO A 32 -1.57 29.56 -13.28
C PRO A 32 -3.10 29.74 -13.26
N GLY A 33 -3.66 29.96 -12.06
CA GLY A 33 -5.10 30.10 -11.86
C GLY A 33 -5.90 28.81 -12.04
N GLY A 34 -5.27 27.63 -11.97
CA GLY A 34 -5.95 26.34 -12.04
C GLY A 34 -6.41 25.93 -13.45
N ARG A 35 -6.01 26.67 -14.49
CA ARG A 35 -6.39 26.35 -15.87
C ARG A 35 -5.71 25.07 -16.33
N ARG A 36 -6.46 24.14 -16.94
CA ARG A 36 -5.91 22.91 -17.52
C ARG A 36 -5.04 23.26 -18.72
N ARG A 37 -3.76 22.85 -18.70
CA ARG A 37 -2.79 23.12 -19.76
C ARG A 37 -2.47 21.91 -20.62
N ALA A 38 -2.47 20.73 -20.03
CA ALA A 38 -2.22 19.47 -20.72
C ALA A 38 -2.91 18.33 -20.00
N VAL A 39 -3.09 17.21 -20.69
CA VAL A 39 -3.53 15.95 -20.08
C VAL A 39 -2.30 15.22 -19.56
N LEU A 40 -2.32 14.85 -18.28
CA LEU A 40 -1.35 13.92 -17.71
C LEU A 40 -1.80 12.50 -18.05
N ARG A 41 -0.87 11.70 -18.56
CA ARG A 41 -1.13 10.36 -19.08
C ARG A 41 -0.13 9.39 -18.47
N ALA A 42 -0.61 8.22 -18.04
CA ALA A 42 0.20 7.15 -17.47
C ALA A 42 0.63 6.16 -18.56
N PRO A 43 1.93 5.89 -18.74
CA PRO A 43 2.38 4.79 -19.60
C PRO A 43 1.88 3.43 -19.06
N VAL A 44 1.83 2.43 -19.95
CA VAL A 44 1.34 1.08 -19.60
C VAL A 44 2.24 0.39 -18.56
N ASP A 45 3.56 0.60 -18.62
CA ASP A 45 4.51 0.10 -17.63
C ASP A 45 5.05 1.26 -16.77
N LEU A 46 4.29 1.61 -15.73
CA LEU A 46 4.71 2.57 -14.71
C LEU A 46 5.80 2.04 -13.75
N GLY A 47 6.19 0.77 -13.87
CA GLY A 47 6.96 0.11 -12.82
C GLY A 47 6.16 0.02 -11.51
N HIS A 48 6.87 -0.16 -10.39
CA HIS A 48 6.25 -0.05 -9.06
C HIS A 48 5.88 1.40 -8.76
N THR A 49 4.66 1.63 -8.28
CA THR A 49 4.10 2.97 -8.10
C THR A 49 3.75 3.23 -6.64
N GLY A 50 4.11 4.40 -6.11
CA GLY A 50 3.63 4.89 -4.81
C GLY A 50 2.59 5.99 -4.97
N ILE A 51 1.47 5.91 -4.27
CA ILE A 51 0.49 6.99 -4.15
C ILE A 51 0.49 7.45 -2.69
N LEU A 52 1.06 8.62 -2.42
CA LEU A 52 1.40 9.06 -1.06
C LEU A 52 0.69 10.35 -0.69
N GLY A 53 0.10 10.43 0.50
CA GLY A 53 -0.42 11.68 1.07
C GLY A 53 -1.49 11.52 2.14
N ALA A 54 -1.87 12.61 2.79
CA ALA A 54 -2.79 12.61 3.93
C ALA A 54 -4.16 11.98 3.60
N THR A 55 -4.92 11.62 4.64
CA THR A 55 -6.34 11.25 4.51
C THR A 55 -7.12 12.39 3.85
N GLY A 56 -8.07 12.04 2.98
CA GLY A 56 -8.86 13.02 2.21
C GLY A 56 -8.08 13.80 1.15
N SER A 57 -6.82 13.46 0.85
CA SER A 57 -6.02 14.17 -0.16
C SER A 57 -6.28 13.73 -1.61
N GLY A 58 -7.15 12.74 -1.82
CA GLY A 58 -7.50 12.20 -3.14
C GLY A 58 -6.70 10.98 -3.59
N LYS A 59 -6.09 10.24 -2.65
CA LYS A 59 -5.35 9.00 -2.93
C LYS A 59 -6.23 7.94 -3.61
N SER A 60 -7.35 7.56 -2.99
CA SER A 60 -8.29 6.56 -3.51
C SER A 60 -8.85 7.00 -4.87
N THR A 61 -9.20 8.28 -5.03
CA THR A 61 -9.61 8.86 -6.33
C THR A 61 -8.55 8.66 -7.41
N THR A 62 -7.28 8.86 -7.06
CA THR A 62 -6.16 8.67 -7.98
C THR A 62 -5.94 7.21 -8.31
N LEU A 63 -6.04 6.31 -7.32
CA LEU A 63 -5.98 4.88 -7.55
C LEU A 63 -7.11 4.41 -8.48
N LYS A 64 -8.35 4.87 -8.29
CA LYS A 64 -9.50 4.57 -9.18
C LYS A 64 -9.21 4.99 -10.63
N ALA A 65 -8.75 6.22 -10.83
CA ALA A 65 -8.42 6.74 -12.16
C ALA A 65 -7.27 5.97 -12.81
N LEU A 66 -6.21 5.69 -12.04
CA LEU A 66 -5.05 4.97 -12.51
C LEU A 66 -5.37 3.50 -12.86
N ALA A 67 -6.11 2.80 -12.00
CA ALA A 67 -6.49 1.41 -12.22
C ALA A 67 -7.28 1.25 -13.53
N ARG A 68 -8.27 2.11 -13.77
CA ARG A 68 -9.05 2.13 -15.02
C ARG A 68 -8.19 2.48 -16.24
N ALA A 69 -7.27 3.43 -16.09
CA ALA A 69 -6.35 3.82 -17.14
C ALA A 69 -5.45 2.65 -17.56
N LEU A 70 -4.88 1.93 -16.60
CA LEU A 70 -4.04 0.75 -16.83
C LEU A 70 -4.84 -0.42 -17.44
N ALA A 71 -6.06 -0.67 -16.94
CA ALA A 71 -6.93 -1.71 -17.48
C ALA A 71 -7.29 -1.48 -18.96
N ARG A 72 -7.59 -0.23 -19.35
CA ARG A 72 -7.82 0.17 -20.75
C ARG A 72 -6.62 -0.06 -21.66
N GLN A 73 -5.43 -0.23 -21.09
CA GLN A 73 -4.20 -0.49 -21.83
C GLN A 73 -3.82 -1.97 -21.88
N GLY A 74 -4.70 -2.87 -21.41
CA GLY A 74 -4.46 -4.32 -21.45
C GLY A 74 -4.06 -4.94 -20.12
N ALA A 75 -3.66 -4.14 -19.13
CA ALA A 75 -3.24 -4.65 -17.83
C ALA A 75 -4.44 -5.17 -17.02
N SER A 76 -4.17 -6.03 -16.05
CA SER A 76 -5.11 -6.37 -14.98
C SER A 76 -4.72 -5.65 -13.70
N VAL A 77 -5.69 -5.19 -12.94
CA VAL A 77 -5.47 -4.54 -11.63
C VAL A 77 -6.25 -5.28 -10.57
N VAL A 78 -5.59 -5.73 -9.51
CA VAL A 78 -6.21 -6.29 -8.32
C VAL A 78 -5.97 -5.32 -7.17
N ILE A 79 -7.02 -4.76 -6.60
CA ILE A 79 -6.97 -3.82 -5.49
C ILE A 79 -7.31 -4.59 -4.22
N LEU A 80 -6.41 -4.56 -3.24
CA LEU A 80 -6.69 -4.95 -1.87
C LEU A 80 -7.22 -3.72 -1.15
N ASP A 81 -8.54 -3.63 -1.05
CA ASP A 81 -9.30 -2.44 -0.66
C ASP A 81 -9.54 -2.47 0.85
N TRP A 82 -8.91 -1.55 1.58
CA TRP A 82 -8.86 -1.64 3.05
C TRP A 82 -10.17 -1.20 3.71
N GLU A 83 -10.84 -0.23 3.08
CA GLU A 83 -12.05 0.43 3.58
C GLU A 83 -13.28 0.21 2.69
N GLY A 84 -13.15 -0.55 1.60
CA GLY A 84 -14.25 -0.87 0.68
C GLY A 84 -14.56 0.26 -0.31
N GLU A 85 -13.67 1.25 -0.45
CA GLU A 85 -13.91 2.47 -1.25
C GLU A 85 -13.89 2.20 -2.76
N HIS A 86 -13.40 1.07 -3.24
CA HIS A 86 -13.15 0.75 -4.65
C HIS A 86 -14.14 -0.22 -5.27
N THR A 87 -14.97 -0.89 -4.46
CA THR A 87 -15.96 -1.88 -4.89
C THR A 87 -16.94 -1.33 -5.93
N ASP A 88 -17.34 -0.06 -5.79
CA ASP A 88 -18.28 0.66 -6.66
C ASP A 88 -17.73 0.94 -8.08
N THR A 89 -16.41 0.91 -8.24
CA THR A 89 -15.72 1.40 -9.44
C THR A 89 -14.90 0.34 -10.14
N ALA A 90 -14.72 -0.82 -9.50
CA ALA A 90 -14.14 -2.03 -10.08
C ALA A 90 -15.09 -2.67 -11.09
N ASP A 91 -14.53 -3.46 -12.00
CA ASP A 91 -15.32 -4.30 -12.91
C ASP A 91 -15.93 -5.49 -12.18
N GLU A 92 -15.22 -5.99 -11.16
CA GLU A 92 -15.66 -7.07 -10.29
C GLU A 92 -15.28 -6.74 -8.83
N ALA A 93 -16.28 -6.61 -7.96
CA ALA A 93 -16.09 -6.54 -6.51
C ALA A 93 -16.10 -7.96 -5.94
N LEU A 94 -15.12 -8.25 -5.09
CA LEU A 94 -14.85 -9.57 -4.55
C LEU A 94 -14.81 -9.51 -3.02
N GLU A 95 -15.43 -10.49 -2.39
CA GLU A 95 -15.18 -10.78 -0.98
C GLU A 95 -13.82 -11.48 -0.83
N PRO A 96 -13.17 -11.42 0.36
CA PRO A 96 -11.91 -12.11 0.61
C PRO A 96 -11.99 -13.62 0.31
N SER A 97 -13.18 -14.20 0.50
CA SER A 97 -13.48 -15.60 0.23
C SER A 97 -13.67 -15.93 -1.26
N GLU A 98 -13.69 -14.96 -2.16
CA GLU A 98 -13.89 -15.21 -3.60
C GLU A 98 -12.56 -15.28 -4.37
N LEU A 99 -11.46 -14.93 -3.71
CA LEU A 99 -10.11 -15.05 -4.22
C LEU A 99 -9.54 -16.46 -3.99
N ARG A 100 -9.02 -17.08 -5.05
CA ARG A 100 -8.37 -18.40 -5.05
C ARG A 100 -6.86 -18.26 -4.84
N ALA A 101 -6.44 -17.76 -3.68
CA ALA A 101 -5.02 -17.60 -3.35
C ALA A 101 -4.56 -18.61 -2.29
N SER A 102 -4.37 -19.88 -2.69
CA SER A 102 -3.93 -20.92 -1.75
C SER A 102 -2.41 -20.96 -1.58
N LEU A 103 -1.95 -20.82 -0.33
CA LEU A 103 -0.54 -21.04 0.06
C LEU A 103 -0.21 -22.53 0.22
N LEU A 104 -1.21 -23.32 0.57
CA LEU A 104 -1.12 -24.76 0.74
C LEU A 104 -1.17 -25.49 -0.61
N GLY A 105 -1.43 -24.79 -1.72
CA GLY A 105 -1.52 -25.35 -3.06
C GLY A 105 -0.19 -25.61 -3.75
N ALA A 106 0.92 -25.05 -3.25
CA ALA A 106 2.23 -25.10 -3.92
C ALA A 106 2.70 -26.54 -4.21
N PRO A 107 3.19 -26.89 -5.42
CA PRO A 107 3.49 -28.27 -5.79
C PRO A 107 4.42 -29.00 -4.79
N ASP A 108 5.47 -28.33 -4.33
CA ASP A 108 6.39 -28.85 -3.32
C ASP A 108 5.87 -28.57 -1.89
N PRO A 109 5.73 -29.60 -1.01
CA PRO A 109 5.42 -29.40 0.40
C PRO A 109 6.35 -28.42 1.13
N ARG A 110 7.63 -28.32 0.71
CA ARG A 110 8.61 -27.40 1.30
C ARG A 110 8.26 -25.95 0.99
N GLU A 111 7.95 -25.63 -0.27
CA GLU A 111 7.50 -24.29 -0.67
C GLU A 111 6.22 -23.88 0.08
N ALA A 112 5.30 -24.82 0.31
CA ALA A 112 4.11 -24.56 1.12
C ALA A 112 4.46 -24.29 2.60
N ALA A 113 5.43 -25.00 3.17
CA ALA A 113 5.92 -24.74 4.52
C ALA A 113 6.61 -23.37 4.63
N GLU A 114 7.47 -23.02 3.67
CA GLU A 114 8.16 -21.73 3.59
C GLU A 114 7.19 -20.55 3.47
N ALA A 115 6.14 -20.67 2.66
CA ALA A 115 5.12 -19.62 2.56
C ALA A 115 4.31 -19.45 3.86
N LEU A 116 3.99 -20.55 4.56
CA LEU A 116 3.36 -20.45 5.87
C LEU A 116 4.29 -19.82 6.90
N GLU A 117 5.57 -20.18 6.90
CA GLU A 117 6.58 -19.60 7.78
C GLU A 117 6.77 -18.10 7.53
N SER A 118 6.83 -17.69 6.27
CA SER A 118 6.90 -16.27 5.90
C SER A 118 5.65 -15.50 6.33
N LEU A 119 4.49 -16.14 6.33
CA LEU A 119 3.25 -15.54 6.84
C LEU A 119 3.23 -15.46 8.37
N LEU A 120 3.80 -16.46 9.06
CA LEU A 120 3.98 -16.43 10.51
C LEU A 120 4.96 -15.33 10.93
N ALA A 121 6.01 -15.06 10.16
CA ALA A 121 6.96 -13.98 10.44
C ALA A 121 6.28 -12.60 10.52
N VAL A 122 5.22 -12.37 9.74
CA VAL A 122 4.39 -11.15 9.81
C VAL A 122 3.73 -10.97 11.19
N LEU A 123 3.46 -12.06 11.91
CA LEU A 123 2.88 -12.00 13.25
C LEU A 123 3.89 -11.63 14.35
N GLY A 124 5.19 -11.61 14.03
CA GLY A 124 6.29 -11.25 14.92
C GLY A 124 7.22 -12.41 15.27
N GLU A 125 8.37 -12.10 15.89
CA GLU A 125 9.45 -13.05 16.19
C GLU A 125 9.01 -14.28 16.99
N SER A 126 8.04 -14.13 17.89
CA SER A 126 7.48 -15.26 18.68
C SER A 126 6.83 -16.36 17.82
N TYR A 127 6.50 -16.06 16.56
CA TYR A 127 5.89 -16.97 15.60
C TYR A 127 6.91 -17.64 14.66
N GLN A 128 8.20 -17.32 14.75
CA GLN A 128 9.23 -17.98 13.96
C GLN A 128 9.28 -19.48 14.26
N LEU A 129 9.47 -20.28 13.22
CA LEU A 129 9.58 -21.73 13.34
C LEU A 129 11.02 -22.11 13.66
N SER A 130 11.20 -23.05 14.59
CA SER A 130 12.51 -23.68 14.75
C SER A 130 12.78 -24.63 13.57
N PRO A 131 14.04 -24.99 13.29
CA PRO A 131 14.36 -25.96 12.22
C PRO A 131 13.58 -27.28 12.35
N LEU A 132 13.40 -27.77 13.58
CA LEU A 132 12.60 -28.95 13.84
C LEU A 132 11.12 -28.75 13.45
N MET A 133 10.52 -27.61 13.81
CA MET A 133 9.13 -27.31 13.47
C MET A 133 8.93 -27.16 11.96
N HIS A 134 9.88 -26.53 11.27
CA HIS A 134 9.85 -26.44 9.80
C HIS A 134 9.87 -27.84 9.17
N ILE A 135 10.77 -28.73 9.61
CA ILE A 135 10.84 -30.12 9.13
C ILE A 135 9.53 -30.87 9.44
N LEU A 136 8.96 -30.70 10.63
CA LEU A 136 7.69 -31.32 11.02
C LEU A 136 6.54 -30.82 10.13
N LEU A 137 6.48 -29.52 9.84
CA LEU A 137 5.48 -28.92 8.97
C LEU A 137 5.59 -29.49 7.55
N ALA A 138 6.78 -29.44 6.94
CA ALA A 138 7.02 -29.95 5.59
C ALA A 138 6.67 -31.45 5.46
N LYS A 139 7.09 -32.27 6.44
CA LYS A 139 6.72 -33.71 6.50
C LYS A 139 5.22 -33.93 6.65
N THR A 140 4.52 -33.05 7.36
CA THR A 140 3.06 -33.17 7.52
C THR A 140 2.35 -32.78 6.22
N LEU A 141 2.82 -31.74 5.54
CA LEU A 141 2.30 -31.29 4.24
C LEU A 141 2.56 -32.28 3.10
N SER A 142 3.57 -33.15 3.23
CA SER A 142 3.86 -34.18 2.24
C SER A 142 2.93 -35.40 2.33
N THR A 143 2.33 -35.66 3.50
CA THR A 143 1.48 -36.84 3.74
C THR A 143 0.01 -36.51 3.91
N THR A 144 -0.35 -35.23 4.01
CA THR A 144 -1.70 -34.79 4.36
C THR A 144 -2.34 -34.00 3.22
N ARG A 145 -3.67 -34.11 3.09
CA ARG A 145 -4.41 -33.18 2.21
C ARG A 145 -4.11 -31.75 2.66
N ARG A 146 -3.75 -30.88 1.71
CA ARG A 146 -3.24 -29.54 2.00
C ARG A 146 -4.35 -28.54 2.29
N ARG A 147 -5.07 -28.80 3.38
CA ARG A 147 -6.07 -27.91 3.99
C ARG A 147 -5.70 -27.70 5.45
N ILE A 148 -5.82 -26.47 5.94
CA ILE A 148 -5.31 -26.12 7.28
C ILE A 148 -5.89 -26.99 8.39
N HIS A 149 -7.19 -27.31 8.36
CA HIS A 149 -7.80 -28.21 9.35
C HIS A 149 -7.22 -29.63 9.31
N THR A 150 -6.92 -30.15 8.11
CA THR A 150 -6.35 -31.49 7.97
C THR A 150 -4.91 -31.50 8.46
N VAL A 151 -4.14 -30.44 8.16
CA VAL A 151 -2.77 -30.28 8.65
C VAL A 151 -2.73 -30.18 10.17
N LEU A 152 -3.60 -29.36 10.78
CA LEU A 152 -3.69 -29.23 12.23
C LEU A 152 -4.04 -30.56 12.92
N ARG A 153 -4.99 -31.32 12.34
CA ARG A 153 -5.37 -32.64 12.86
C ARG A 153 -4.23 -33.67 12.70
N ALA A 154 -3.56 -33.70 11.55
CA ALA A 154 -2.43 -34.61 11.34
C ALA A 154 -1.26 -34.31 12.29
N LEU A 155 -1.05 -33.05 12.64
CA LEU A 155 -0.10 -32.67 13.69
C LEU A 155 -0.55 -33.21 15.07
N GLU A 156 -1.83 -33.11 15.40
CA GLU A 156 -2.40 -33.59 16.68
C GLU A 156 -2.20 -35.10 16.84
N GLU A 157 -2.64 -35.88 15.85
CA GLU A 157 -2.49 -37.33 15.80
C GLU A 157 -1.02 -37.74 15.94
N ARG A 158 -0.10 -36.99 15.32
CA ARG A 158 1.35 -37.22 15.44
C ARG A 158 1.90 -36.86 16.83
N ALA A 159 1.36 -35.85 17.50
CA ALA A 159 1.79 -35.49 18.85
C ALA A 159 1.47 -36.62 19.85
N GLU A 160 0.32 -37.28 19.68
CA GLU A 160 -0.12 -38.40 20.51
C GLU A 160 0.77 -39.64 20.31
N SER A 161 1.24 -39.88 19.09
CA SER A 161 2.02 -41.09 18.76
C SER A 161 3.52 -40.97 19.03
N VAL A 162 4.06 -39.76 19.22
CA VAL A 162 5.52 -39.56 19.36
C VAL A 162 5.96 -39.70 20.82
N PRO A 163 6.87 -40.63 21.15
CA PRO A 163 7.34 -40.84 22.53
C PRO A 163 8.24 -39.69 23.02
N ALA A 164 9.01 -39.07 22.12
CA ALA A 164 9.94 -38.01 22.43
C ALA A 164 9.22 -36.71 22.84
N ARG A 165 9.41 -36.27 24.08
CA ARG A 165 8.70 -35.13 24.69
C ARG A 165 9.00 -33.80 23.99
N ASP A 166 10.24 -33.59 23.59
CA ASP A 166 10.74 -32.42 22.86
C ASP A 166 10.07 -32.26 21.48
N VAL A 167 9.94 -33.36 20.73
CA VAL A 167 9.23 -33.39 19.45
C VAL A 167 7.75 -33.10 19.66
N ARG A 168 7.12 -33.72 20.67
CA ARG A 168 5.71 -33.49 21.02
C ARG A 168 5.44 -32.02 21.37
N ASN A 169 6.26 -31.43 22.23
CA ASN A 169 6.18 -30.01 22.57
C ASN A 169 6.34 -29.11 21.34
N SER A 170 7.22 -29.49 20.42
CA SER A 170 7.43 -28.76 19.17
C SER A 170 6.20 -28.81 18.26
N ILE A 171 5.52 -29.94 18.20
CA ILE A 171 4.25 -30.09 17.47
C ILE A 171 3.17 -29.18 18.07
N TYR A 172 2.97 -29.18 19.39
CA TYR A 172 1.97 -28.33 20.04
C TYR A 172 2.27 -26.82 19.85
N ALA A 173 3.54 -26.43 19.88
CA ALA A 173 3.93 -25.07 19.57
C ALA A 173 3.68 -24.70 18.09
N LEU A 174 3.98 -25.60 17.15
CA LEU A 174 3.67 -25.42 15.73
C LEU A 174 2.15 -25.28 15.51
N GLN A 175 1.33 -26.13 16.14
CA GLN A 175 -0.13 -26.06 16.03
C GLN A 175 -0.67 -24.70 16.51
N ARG A 176 -0.25 -24.22 17.69
CA ARG A 176 -0.66 -22.90 18.21
C ARG A 176 -0.32 -21.76 17.26
N ARG A 177 0.85 -21.82 16.62
CA ARG A 177 1.26 -20.81 15.62
C ARG A 177 0.41 -20.88 14.36
N LEU A 178 0.18 -22.08 13.81
CA LEU A 178 -0.66 -22.27 12.63
C LEU A 178 -2.13 -21.89 12.88
N GLN A 179 -2.63 -22.08 14.11
CA GLN A 179 -3.96 -21.61 14.50
C GLN A 179 -4.12 -20.10 14.36
N ALA A 180 -3.06 -19.31 14.58
CA ALA A 180 -3.11 -17.86 14.38
C ALA A 180 -3.31 -17.45 12.91
N LEU A 181 -2.94 -18.31 11.96
CA LEU A 181 -3.19 -18.09 10.53
C LEU A 181 -4.56 -18.56 10.07
N ARG A 182 -5.27 -19.34 10.90
CA ARG A 182 -6.55 -19.97 10.53
C ARG A 182 -7.57 -18.98 9.96
N PRO A 183 -7.80 -17.78 10.55
CA PRO A 183 -8.80 -16.85 10.02
C PRO A 183 -8.54 -16.50 8.55
N VAL A 184 -7.29 -16.25 8.18
CA VAL A 184 -6.92 -15.84 6.81
C VAL A 184 -6.88 -17.03 5.86
N LEU A 185 -6.32 -18.15 6.29
CA LEU A 185 -6.26 -19.37 5.48
C LEU A 185 -7.65 -19.96 5.17
N GLU A 186 -8.65 -19.66 6.00
CA GLU A 186 -10.03 -20.06 5.75
C GLU A 186 -10.70 -19.27 4.63
N PHE A 187 -10.36 -17.99 4.45
CA PHE A 187 -10.84 -17.18 3.31
C PHE A 187 -10.17 -17.62 2.00
N LEU A 188 -8.88 -17.95 2.08
CA LEU A 188 -8.01 -18.26 0.94
C LEU A 188 -8.09 -19.71 0.41
N LYS A 189 -9.17 -20.43 0.74
CA LYS A 189 -9.39 -21.82 0.28
C LYS A 189 -9.43 -21.91 -1.26
N SER A 190 -8.84 -22.98 -1.80
CA SER A 190 -9.11 -23.44 -3.16
C SER A 190 -10.43 -24.24 -3.21
N GLY A 191 -11.31 -23.94 -4.15
CA GLY A 191 -12.53 -24.72 -4.35
C GLY A 191 -13.37 -24.26 -5.55
N PRO A 192 -14.29 -25.13 -6.03
CA PRO A 192 -15.30 -24.75 -7.03
C PRO A 192 -16.19 -23.65 -6.46
N GLY A 193 -16.42 -22.57 -7.23
CA GLY A 193 -17.18 -21.38 -6.82
C GLY A 193 -16.34 -20.12 -6.55
N LYS A 194 -15.00 -20.22 -6.55
CA LYS A 194 -14.10 -19.06 -6.46
C LYS A 194 -14.08 -18.30 -7.79
N LYS A 195 -14.11 -16.96 -7.74
CA LYS A 195 -14.26 -16.09 -8.92
C LYS A 195 -12.93 -15.77 -9.60
N LEU A 196 -11.86 -15.59 -8.83
CA LEU A 196 -10.58 -15.08 -9.35
C LEU A 196 -9.38 -15.78 -8.73
N ASP A 197 -8.46 -16.22 -9.57
CA ASP A 197 -7.08 -16.48 -9.16
C ASP A 197 -6.25 -15.22 -9.45
N PRO A 198 -5.63 -14.58 -8.44
CA PRO A 198 -4.87 -13.36 -8.66
C PRO A 198 -3.59 -13.59 -9.48
N ALA A 199 -3.09 -14.83 -9.59
CA ALA A 199 -1.96 -15.17 -10.46
C ALA A 199 -2.35 -15.27 -11.94
N GLU A 200 -3.64 -15.52 -12.22
CA GLU A 200 -4.20 -15.69 -13.57
C GLU A 200 -5.43 -14.78 -13.81
N PRO A 201 -5.30 -13.45 -13.64
CA PRO A 201 -6.45 -12.57 -13.78
C PRO A 201 -6.78 -12.33 -15.26
N ARG A 202 -8.05 -12.05 -15.56
CA ARG A 202 -8.46 -11.70 -16.93
C ARG A 202 -7.84 -10.35 -17.34
N PRO A 203 -7.38 -10.20 -18.59
CA PRO A 203 -6.82 -8.94 -19.10
C PRO A 203 -7.86 -7.83 -19.08
N SER A 204 -7.38 -6.58 -19.00
CA SER A 204 -8.22 -5.37 -19.06
C SER A 204 -9.33 -5.30 -18.02
N ARG A 205 -9.09 -5.80 -16.82
CA ARG A 205 -10.05 -5.78 -15.71
C ARG A 205 -9.47 -5.15 -14.45
N VAL A 206 -10.33 -4.49 -13.69
CA VAL A 206 -10.08 -4.02 -12.34
C VAL A 206 -10.91 -4.87 -11.37
N TYR A 207 -10.23 -5.56 -10.47
CA TYR A 207 -10.84 -6.31 -9.36
C TYR A 207 -10.60 -5.53 -8.07
N ALA A 208 -11.62 -5.43 -7.21
CA ALA A 208 -11.46 -4.92 -5.85
C ALA A 208 -11.85 -6.00 -4.87
N VAL A 209 -10.91 -6.37 -3.99
CA VAL A 209 -11.15 -7.30 -2.88
C VAL A 209 -11.43 -6.47 -1.64
N ASP A 210 -12.68 -6.45 -1.19
CA ASP A 210 -13.10 -5.68 -0.01
C ASP A 210 -12.57 -6.36 1.26
N LEU A 211 -11.66 -5.69 1.97
CA LEU A 211 -11.10 -6.17 3.22
C LEU A 211 -11.74 -5.49 4.44
N SER A 212 -12.68 -4.57 4.26
CA SER A 212 -13.29 -3.78 5.33
C SER A 212 -13.97 -4.65 6.39
N GLY A 213 -14.56 -5.78 5.97
CA GLY A 213 -15.18 -6.77 6.86
C GLY A 213 -14.20 -7.60 7.71
N LEU A 214 -12.89 -7.53 7.44
CA LEU A 214 -11.87 -8.27 8.20
C LEU A 214 -11.30 -7.41 9.34
N PRO A 215 -10.90 -8.04 10.47
CA PRO A 215 -10.14 -7.34 11.51
C PRO A 215 -8.83 -6.75 10.96
N PRO A 216 -8.33 -5.60 11.47
CA PRO A 216 -7.15 -4.91 10.90
C PRO A 216 -5.92 -5.82 10.72
N ARG A 217 -5.62 -6.67 11.72
CA ARG A 217 -4.49 -7.62 11.64
C ARG A 217 -4.70 -8.67 10.55
N SER A 218 -5.94 -9.12 10.34
CA SER A 218 -6.30 -10.08 9.29
C SER A 218 -6.20 -9.48 7.90
N ARG A 219 -6.48 -8.17 7.72
CA ARG A 219 -6.30 -7.46 6.44
C ARG A 219 -4.83 -7.50 5.99
N SER A 220 -3.91 -7.18 6.90
CA SER A 220 -2.47 -7.23 6.61
C SER A 220 -1.99 -8.64 6.26
N LEU A 221 -2.34 -9.63 7.09
CA LEU A 221 -2.02 -11.03 6.80
C LEU A 221 -2.62 -11.52 5.48
N TYR A 222 -3.84 -11.10 5.14
CA TYR A 222 -4.47 -11.44 3.86
C TYR A 222 -3.66 -10.88 2.70
N ALA A 223 -3.24 -9.62 2.75
CA ALA A 223 -2.39 -9.02 1.72
C ALA A 223 -1.05 -9.75 1.56
N HIS A 224 -0.42 -10.14 2.67
CA HIS A 224 0.81 -10.95 2.63
C HIS A 224 0.59 -12.34 2.05
N ALA A 225 -0.55 -12.97 2.32
CA ALA A 225 -0.88 -14.26 1.76
C ALA A 225 -1.17 -14.18 0.26
N VAL A 226 -1.84 -13.12 -0.22
CA VAL A 226 -1.96 -12.86 -1.67
C VAL A 226 -0.58 -12.65 -2.30
N ALA A 227 0.30 -11.88 -1.65
CA ALA A 227 1.65 -11.66 -2.14
C ALA A 227 2.46 -12.97 -2.23
N ALA A 228 2.46 -13.79 -1.18
CA ALA A 228 3.11 -15.10 -1.18
C ALA A 228 2.53 -16.03 -2.26
N HIS A 229 1.20 -16.04 -2.43
CA HIS A 229 0.56 -16.82 -3.48
C HIS A 229 1.02 -16.39 -4.89
N LEU A 230 1.09 -15.08 -5.17
CA LEU A 230 1.61 -14.55 -6.44
C LEU A 230 3.07 -14.94 -6.66
N GLN A 231 3.89 -14.93 -5.60
CA GLN A 231 5.27 -15.39 -5.72
C GLN A 231 5.35 -16.87 -6.11
N GLN A 232 4.51 -17.72 -5.53
CA GLN A 232 4.55 -19.16 -5.81
C GLN A 232 3.97 -19.51 -7.20
N HIS A 233 2.88 -18.88 -7.61
CA HIS A 233 2.07 -19.37 -8.71
C HIS A 233 2.22 -18.57 -10.00
N ARG A 234 2.69 -17.32 -9.94
CA ARG A 234 2.83 -16.48 -11.12
C ARG A 234 4.15 -16.73 -11.83
N ARG A 235 4.09 -17.11 -13.10
CA ARG A 235 5.26 -17.45 -13.91
C ARG A 235 6.01 -16.20 -14.38
N PRO A 236 7.33 -16.31 -14.62
CA PRO A 236 8.09 -15.23 -15.25
C PRO A 236 7.49 -14.82 -16.60
N GLY A 237 7.35 -13.51 -16.82
CA GLY A 237 6.81 -12.96 -18.08
C GLY A 237 5.32 -13.23 -18.35
N GLN A 238 4.57 -13.77 -17.39
CA GLN A 238 3.17 -14.17 -17.61
C GLN A 238 2.26 -12.97 -17.92
N ASP A 239 1.46 -13.10 -18.98
CA ASP A 239 0.42 -12.12 -19.32
C ASP A 239 -0.91 -12.41 -18.61
N PRO A 240 -1.76 -11.38 -18.40
CA PRO A 240 -1.51 -9.96 -18.69
C PRO A 240 -0.52 -9.34 -17.69
N LEU A 241 0.03 -8.15 -17.99
CA LEU A 241 0.68 -7.32 -16.97
C LEU A 241 -0.27 -7.11 -15.79
N LEU A 242 0.17 -7.45 -14.58
CA LEU A 242 -0.65 -7.33 -13.36
C LEU A 242 -0.15 -6.19 -12.49
N TYR A 243 -1.07 -5.36 -12.05
CA TYR A 243 -0.90 -4.45 -10.94
C TYR A 243 -1.61 -5.00 -9.70
N LEU A 244 -0.86 -5.29 -8.63
CA LEU A 244 -1.43 -5.49 -7.31
C LEU A 244 -1.37 -4.15 -6.57
N ALA A 245 -2.53 -3.52 -6.39
CA ALA A 245 -2.67 -2.31 -5.59
C ALA A 245 -2.98 -2.68 -4.15
N VAL A 246 -2.25 -2.10 -3.21
CA VAL A 246 -2.39 -2.34 -1.78
C VAL A 246 -2.71 -1.02 -1.10
N GLU A 247 -3.93 -0.89 -0.60
CA GLU A 247 -4.31 0.23 0.24
C GLU A 247 -3.70 0.12 1.64
N GLU A 248 -3.54 1.28 2.28
CA GLU A 248 -2.83 1.46 3.54
C GLU A 248 -1.55 0.61 3.63
N ALA A 249 -0.73 0.68 2.57
CA ALA A 249 0.44 -0.15 2.37
C ALA A 249 1.45 -0.08 3.52
N HIS A 250 1.43 0.98 4.32
CA HIS A 250 2.22 1.09 5.55
C HIS A 250 1.98 -0.07 6.55
N ASN A 251 0.84 -0.76 6.45
CA ASN A 251 0.50 -1.95 7.25
C ASN A 251 1.08 -3.27 6.69
N THR A 252 1.70 -3.26 5.51
CA THR A 252 2.12 -4.47 4.78
C THR A 252 3.55 -4.40 4.26
N THR A 253 4.20 -3.24 4.29
CA THR A 253 5.54 -3.08 3.69
C THR A 253 6.67 -3.20 4.71
N ALA A 254 6.53 -4.06 5.72
CA ALA A 254 7.61 -4.30 6.68
C ALA A 254 8.74 -5.15 6.04
N PRO A 255 9.99 -5.00 6.50
CA PRO A 255 11.10 -5.83 6.02
C PRO A 255 10.91 -7.32 6.32
N ALA A 256 11.57 -8.17 5.52
CA ALA A 256 11.53 -9.63 5.58
C ALA A 256 10.11 -10.23 5.47
N THR A 257 9.20 -9.54 4.79
CA THR A 257 7.83 -10.02 4.57
C THR A 257 7.57 -10.45 3.13
N PRO A 258 6.52 -11.28 2.87
CA PRO A 258 6.12 -11.62 1.51
C PRO A 258 5.83 -10.41 0.60
N MET A 259 5.42 -9.27 1.17
CA MET A 259 5.13 -8.08 0.37
C MET A 259 6.43 -7.41 -0.11
N GLU A 260 7.44 -7.33 0.75
CA GLU A 260 8.76 -6.81 0.38
C GLU A 260 9.44 -7.71 -0.65
N GLN A 261 9.45 -9.02 -0.43
CA GLN A 261 9.99 -9.98 -1.40
C GLN A 261 9.27 -9.85 -2.76
N LEU A 262 7.94 -9.67 -2.75
CA LEU A 262 7.20 -9.41 -3.98
C LEU A 262 7.63 -8.08 -4.60
N LEU A 263 7.82 -7.01 -3.84
CA LEU A 263 8.31 -5.72 -4.37
C LEU A 263 9.69 -5.84 -5.03
N LEU A 264 10.57 -6.70 -4.53
CA LEU A 264 11.91 -6.90 -5.10
C LEU A 264 11.90 -7.78 -6.36
N GLU A 265 11.00 -8.77 -6.43
CA GLU A 265 11.06 -9.81 -7.47
C GLU A 265 9.92 -9.75 -8.51
N ALA A 266 8.85 -8.99 -8.24
CA ALA A 266 7.63 -8.89 -9.03
C ALA A 266 7.90 -8.60 -10.52
N ARG A 267 8.95 -7.83 -10.81
CA ARG A 267 9.29 -7.43 -12.18
C ARG A 267 9.51 -8.61 -13.10
N LYS A 268 10.17 -9.67 -12.63
CA LYS A 268 10.44 -10.91 -13.37
C LYS A 268 9.13 -11.62 -13.76
N LYS A 269 8.12 -11.53 -12.89
CA LYS A 269 6.80 -12.18 -13.02
C LYS A 269 5.77 -11.30 -13.72
N ASN A 270 6.20 -10.27 -14.46
CA ASN A 270 5.31 -9.29 -15.09
C ASN A 270 4.27 -8.71 -14.11
N THR A 271 4.68 -8.55 -12.83
CA THR A 271 3.87 -7.99 -11.74
C THR A 271 4.40 -6.61 -11.39
N ARG A 272 3.52 -5.70 -11.01
CA ARG A 272 3.84 -4.38 -10.48
C ARG A 272 3.00 -4.13 -9.23
N LEU A 273 3.57 -3.44 -8.25
CA LEU A 273 2.85 -3.00 -7.06
C LEU A 273 2.42 -1.54 -7.20
N ILE A 274 1.21 -1.23 -6.74
CA ILE A 274 0.76 0.14 -6.46
C ILE A 274 0.57 0.25 -4.95
N LEU A 275 1.46 0.94 -4.26
CA LEU A 275 1.40 1.08 -2.81
C LEU A 275 0.74 2.42 -2.47
N VAL A 276 -0.42 2.37 -1.84
CA VAL A 276 -1.15 3.58 -1.42
C VAL A 276 -0.98 3.75 0.08
N ALA A 277 -0.41 4.87 0.52
CA ALA A 277 -0.13 5.09 1.93
C ALA A 277 -0.23 6.57 2.34
N SER A 278 -0.54 6.79 3.61
CA SER A 278 -0.59 8.14 4.17
C SER A 278 0.77 8.75 4.47
N HIS A 279 1.80 7.91 4.56
CA HIS A 279 3.19 8.29 4.79
C HIS A 279 4.11 7.48 3.87
N PRO A 280 5.34 7.95 3.60
CA PRO A 280 6.32 7.20 2.83
C PRO A 280 6.58 5.81 3.44
N ALA A 281 6.35 4.76 2.66
CA ALA A 281 6.67 3.38 3.07
C ALA A 281 8.20 3.17 3.13
N PRO A 282 8.71 2.25 3.99
CA PRO A 282 10.15 2.00 4.17
C PRO A 282 10.91 1.51 2.92
N HIS A 283 10.24 1.26 1.79
CA HIS A 283 10.86 0.82 0.53
C HIS A 283 10.56 1.74 -0.66
N ILE A 284 10.35 3.03 -0.41
CA ILE A 284 10.04 4.00 -1.47
C ILE A 284 11.11 4.04 -2.57
N HIS A 285 12.37 3.68 -2.28
CA HIS A 285 13.46 3.62 -3.24
C HIS A 285 13.27 2.54 -4.31
N ASN A 286 12.44 1.53 -4.07
CA ASN A 286 12.08 0.50 -5.05
C ASN A 286 10.90 0.92 -5.94
N LEU A 287 10.31 2.09 -5.68
CA LEU A 287 9.24 2.65 -6.50
C LEU A 287 9.84 3.42 -7.67
N HIS A 288 9.35 3.12 -8.86
CA HIS A 288 9.78 3.75 -10.11
C HIS A 288 8.98 5.03 -10.36
N THR A 289 7.71 5.02 -9.96
CA THR A 289 6.80 6.16 -10.07
C THR A 289 6.29 6.54 -8.69
N ILE A 290 6.30 7.83 -8.38
CA ILE A 290 5.71 8.36 -7.14
C ILE A 290 4.70 9.45 -7.50
N ILE A 291 3.47 9.27 -7.05
CA ILE A 291 2.38 10.23 -7.15
C ILE A 291 2.14 10.80 -5.74
N ALA A 292 2.64 12.01 -5.53
CA ALA A 292 2.52 12.70 -4.25
C ALA A 292 1.27 13.60 -4.22
N HIS A 293 0.49 13.45 -3.16
CA HIS A 293 -0.61 14.30 -2.74
C HIS A 293 -0.20 15.19 -1.56
N ARG A 294 -1.15 16.02 -1.09
CA ARG A 294 -0.96 16.84 0.11
C ARG A 294 -0.50 15.96 1.28
N GLN A 295 0.59 16.33 1.93
CA GLN A 295 1.14 15.61 3.09
C GLN A 295 0.53 16.15 4.40
N PRO A 296 0.43 15.31 5.46
CA PRO A 296 -0.28 15.69 6.69
C PRO A 296 0.50 16.69 7.56
N GLY A 297 1.80 16.86 7.32
CA GLY A 297 2.64 17.76 8.10
C GLY A 297 3.99 18.05 7.44
N THR A 298 4.74 18.95 8.05
CA THR A 298 6.04 19.45 7.57
C THR A 298 7.04 18.32 7.41
N GLU A 299 7.20 17.49 8.42
CA GLU A 299 8.21 16.43 8.41
C GLU A 299 7.96 15.37 7.31
N PRO A 300 6.75 14.79 7.12
CA PRO A 300 6.46 13.93 5.98
C PRO A 300 6.67 14.60 4.61
N ALA A 301 6.32 15.90 4.51
CA ALA A 301 6.53 16.67 3.28
C ALA A 301 8.02 16.83 2.94
N HIS A 302 8.85 17.14 3.93
CA HIS A 302 10.29 17.25 3.76
C HIS A 302 10.94 15.92 3.42
N ARG A 303 10.60 14.83 4.14
CA ARG A 303 11.11 13.48 3.85
C ARG A 303 10.78 13.03 2.42
N LEU A 304 9.54 13.24 1.98
CA LEU A 304 9.15 12.91 0.62
C LEU A 304 9.86 13.80 -0.41
N ALA A 305 10.03 15.09 -0.12
CA ALA A 305 10.73 16.00 -1.01
C ALA A 305 12.22 15.64 -1.16
N GLU A 306 12.88 15.21 -0.08
CA GLU A 306 14.27 14.73 -0.11
C GLU A 306 14.46 13.53 -1.03
N GLN A 307 13.46 12.64 -1.09
CA GLN A 307 13.49 11.44 -1.92
C GLN A 307 13.19 11.74 -3.40
N LEU A 308 12.37 12.77 -3.67
CA LEU A 308 11.93 13.11 -5.02
C LEU A 308 12.80 14.16 -5.72
N ALA A 309 13.39 15.09 -4.96
CA ALA A 309 14.13 16.21 -5.52
C ALA A 309 15.64 16.06 -5.29
N PRO A 310 16.44 15.95 -6.36
CA PRO A 310 17.89 15.74 -6.22
C PRO A 310 18.59 16.96 -5.62
N ARG A 311 18.12 18.18 -5.92
CA ARG A 311 18.75 19.44 -5.49
C ARG A 311 18.14 19.97 -4.19
N PRO A 312 18.95 20.45 -3.22
CA PRO A 312 18.46 21.01 -1.95
C PRO A 312 17.40 22.11 -2.11
N GLU A 313 17.59 23.03 -3.05
CA GLU A 313 16.67 24.14 -3.32
C GLU A 313 15.28 23.65 -3.77
N ALA A 314 15.27 22.64 -4.64
CA ALA A 314 14.03 22.02 -5.13
C ALA A 314 13.30 21.23 -4.04
N ARG A 315 14.01 20.74 -3.01
CA ARG A 315 13.39 20.03 -1.87
C ARG A 315 12.52 20.96 -1.05
N THR A 316 12.99 22.17 -0.74
CA THR A 316 12.22 23.16 0.05
C THR A 316 10.98 23.62 -0.70
N GLU A 317 11.10 23.88 -2.00
CA GLU A 317 9.96 24.26 -2.84
C GLU A 317 8.94 23.11 -2.95
N LEU A 318 9.41 21.88 -3.19
CA LEU A 318 8.56 20.71 -3.27
C LEU A 318 7.87 20.41 -1.92
N ALA A 319 8.57 20.51 -0.79
CA ALA A 319 7.96 20.34 0.52
C ALA A 319 6.86 21.38 0.77
N THR A 320 7.07 22.63 0.36
CA THR A 320 6.06 23.69 0.46
C THR A 320 4.84 23.39 -0.40
N LEU A 321 5.04 22.91 -1.63
CA LEU A 321 3.99 22.45 -2.54
C LEU A 321 3.19 21.28 -1.95
N LEU A 322 3.87 20.33 -1.31
CA LEU A 322 3.26 19.16 -0.69
C LEU A 322 2.43 19.51 0.55
N LEU A 323 2.74 20.61 1.24
CA LEU A 323 1.92 21.12 2.34
C LEU A 323 0.69 21.88 1.85
N ASN A 324 0.87 22.74 0.84
CA ASN A 324 -0.18 23.65 0.35
C ASN A 324 -0.21 23.66 -1.19
N PRO A 325 -0.80 22.64 -1.83
CA PRO A 325 -0.82 22.54 -3.29
C PRO A 325 -1.50 23.75 -3.96
N GLN A 326 -2.45 24.38 -3.27
CA GLN A 326 -3.26 25.51 -3.78
C GLN A 326 -2.52 26.86 -3.78
N ARG A 327 -1.38 27.02 -3.08
CA ARG A 327 -0.77 28.34 -2.83
C ARG A 327 0.20 28.84 -3.90
N THR A 328 0.60 28.02 -4.87
CA THR A 328 1.65 28.41 -5.84
C THR A 328 1.21 29.34 -6.95
N GLY A 329 -0.06 29.78 -6.96
CA GLY A 329 -0.59 30.74 -7.92
C GLY A 329 -0.57 32.22 -7.50
N SER A 330 -0.31 32.57 -6.22
CA SER A 330 -0.59 33.94 -5.73
C SER A 330 0.62 34.75 -5.22
N SER A 331 1.81 34.15 -5.07
CA SER A 331 2.92 34.82 -4.37
C SER A 331 4.00 35.35 -5.32
N LYS A 332 3.68 36.37 -6.13
CA LYS A 332 4.69 37.27 -6.74
C LYS A 332 4.26 38.74 -6.87
N ASN A 333 3.18 39.18 -6.21
CA ASN A 333 2.70 40.58 -6.30
C ASN A 333 2.77 41.40 -5.01
N SER A 334 3.55 41.01 -3.99
CA SER A 334 3.82 41.86 -2.83
C SER A 334 5.26 42.38 -2.84
N ARG A 335 5.57 43.27 -3.79
CA ARG A 335 6.67 44.23 -3.65
C ARG A 335 6.14 45.64 -3.93
N SER A 336 6.52 46.54 -3.04
CA SER A 336 6.28 47.99 -3.00
C SER A 336 4.90 48.44 -2.51
N LYS A 337 4.85 48.85 -1.24
CA LYS A 337 4.55 50.24 -0.86
C LYS A 337 5.11 50.47 0.55
N THR A 338 6.34 50.99 0.55
CA THR A 338 6.86 51.82 1.63
C THR A 338 5.96 53.05 1.77
N SER A 339 5.36 53.24 2.94
CA SER A 339 4.90 54.57 3.38
C SER A 339 5.15 54.72 4.87
N THR A 340 6.16 55.54 5.13
CA THR A 340 6.60 56.12 6.41
C THR A 340 5.52 57.02 7.01
N SER A 341 5.21 56.87 8.30
CA SER A 341 4.70 57.92 9.20
C SER A 341 4.65 57.34 10.63
N ARG A 342 5.70 57.45 11.45
CA ARG A 342 5.99 58.47 12.50
C ARG A 342 4.81 58.84 13.44
N ASN A 343 4.99 58.37 14.68
CA ASN A 343 4.77 59.01 16.00
C ASN A 343 3.36 59.45 16.43
N HIS A 344 2.88 58.89 17.55
CA HIS A 344 2.82 59.63 18.83
C HIS A 344 2.66 58.70 20.05
N ASN A 345 3.45 58.98 21.07
CA ASN A 345 3.35 58.48 22.45
C ASN A 345 2.07 59.02 23.11
N THR A 346 1.45 58.26 24.01
CA THR A 346 1.09 58.76 25.35
C THR A 346 0.79 57.61 26.32
N ARG A 347 1.31 57.79 27.52
CA ARG A 347 1.27 56.97 28.74
C ARG A 347 0.31 57.68 29.71
N LEU A 348 -0.35 56.94 30.61
CA LEU A 348 -0.85 57.24 31.98
C LEU A 348 -2.01 56.26 32.27
N GLU A 349 -1.90 55.31 33.22
CA GLU A 349 -2.23 55.44 34.67
C GLU A 349 -3.69 55.86 34.92
N ALA A 350 -4.49 55.31 35.84
CA ALA A 350 -4.46 54.21 36.80
C ALA A 350 -5.89 54.08 37.39
N GLN A 351 -6.09 53.10 38.29
CA GLN A 351 -7.12 53.01 39.35
C GLN A 351 -8.28 51.98 39.19
N SER A 352 -8.13 50.91 39.99
CA SER A 352 -9.15 50.11 40.69
C SER A 352 -9.68 50.92 41.92
N PRO A 353 -10.59 50.46 42.82
CA PRO A 353 -11.31 49.18 42.94
C PRO A 353 -12.80 49.26 43.41
N ALA A 354 -13.52 48.12 43.40
CA ALA A 354 -14.55 47.68 44.39
C ALA A 354 -15.14 46.34 43.90
N GLN A 355 -14.89 45.19 44.55
CA GLN A 355 -15.63 44.61 45.70
C GLN A 355 -17.15 44.51 45.48
N SER A 356 -17.65 43.30 45.24
CA SER A 356 -18.38 42.48 46.21
C SER A 356 -19.03 41.26 45.52
N ASP A 357 -18.93 40.11 46.20
CA ASP A 357 -19.96 39.09 46.46
C ASP A 357 -20.87 38.58 45.33
N ALA A 358 -21.40 37.37 45.31
CA ALA A 358 -21.24 36.10 45.99
C ALA A 358 -22.34 35.21 45.35
N ALA A 359 -22.14 33.90 45.43
CA ALA A 359 -23.13 32.84 45.28
C ALA A 359 -23.70 32.57 43.86
N ASN A 360 -23.57 31.38 43.26
CA ASN A 360 -23.96 30.01 43.62
C ASN A 360 -25.23 29.59 42.86
N ILE A 361 -25.20 28.36 42.33
CA ILE A 361 -26.32 27.48 41.93
C ILE A 361 -26.95 27.76 40.54
N HIS A 362 -26.58 26.98 39.51
CA HIS A 362 -27.25 25.71 39.17
C HIS A 362 -26.42 24.85 38.21
#